data_AF-A0A8E2ELD3-F1
#
_entry.id   AF-A0A8E2ELD3-F1
#
_cell.length_a   1.000
_cell.length_b   1.000
_cell.length_c   1.000
_cell.angle_alpha   90.00
_cell.angle_beta   90.00
_cell.angle_gamma   90.00
#
_symmetry.space_group_name_H-M   'P 1'
#
loop_
_entity.id
_entity.type
_entity.pdbx_description
1 polymer ?
#
loop_
_entity_poly.entity_id
_entity_poly.type
_entity_poly.pdbx_seq_one_letter_code
_entity_poly.pdbx_strand_id
1 'polypeptide(L)' 'MSGMWFRLFEAWAVAKLLSSPSFHRAVQTIHKRIYRLQHGTPMEEMGGTKIEKNGPSLLKHFKDEIKEQLKTLPPKRLR' A
#
# COMPACT_ATOMS: atom_id res chain seq x y z
N MET A 1 -20.83 -16.64 -18.62
CA MET A 1 -21.09 -16.37 -17.19
C MET A 1 -19.85 -15.98 -16.36
N SER A 2 -18.61 -16.28 -16.79
CA SER A 2 -17.37 -15.98 -16.01
C SER A 2 -17.00 -14.48 -15.93
N GLY A 3 -17.13 -13.72 -17.02
CA GLY A 3 -16.68 -12.32 -17.06
C GLY A 3 -17.44 -11.36 -16.15
N MET A 4 -18.71 -11.66 -15.83
CA MET A 4 -19.53 -10.81 -14.95
C MET A 4 -18.97 -10.79 -13.52
N TRP A 5 -18.57 -11.96 -13.02
CA TRP A 5 -17.98 -12.09 -11.68
C TRP A 5 -16.62 -11.41 -11.58
N PHE A 6 -15.80 -11.49 -12.63
CA PHE A 6 -14.53 -10.78 -12.68
C PHE A 6 -14.71 -9.26 -12.60
N ARG A 7 -15.70 -8.71 -13.32
CA ARG A 7 -16.00 -7.27 -13.27
C ARG A 7 -16.54 -6.81 -11.92
N LEU A 8 -17.36 -7.62 -11.26
CA LEU A 8 -17.83 -7.32 -9.91
C LEU A 8 -16.67 -7.34 -8.90
N PHE A 9 -15.78 -8.31 -9.02
CA PHE A 9 -14.58 -8.39 -8.18
C PHE A 9 -13.66 -7.19 -8.41
N GLU A 10 -13.41 -6.83 -9.67
CA GLU A 10 -12.62 -5.66 -10.06
C GLU A 10 -13.21 -4.37 -9.48
N ALA A 11 -14.52 -4.15 -9.67
CA ALA A 11 -15.21 -2.98 -9.13
C ALA A 11 -15.13 -2.90 -7.60
N TRP A 12 -15.32 -4.03 -6.91
CA TRP A 12 -15.17 -4.11 -5.47
C TRP A 12 -13.74 -3.82 -5.01
N ALA A 13 -12.74 -4.41 -5.67
CA ALA A 13 -11.33 -4.22 -5.34
C ALA A 13 -10.89 -2.76 -5.54
N VAL A 14 -11.32 -2.13 -6.64
CA VAL A 14 -11.06 -0.72 -6.92
C VAL A 14 -11.75 0.17 -5.89
N ALA A 15 -13.03 -0.07 -5.59
CA ALA A 15 -13.75 0.70 -4.57
C ALA A 15 -13.09 0.56 -3.19
N LYS A 16 -12.64 -0.65 -2.82
CA LYS A 16 -11.95 -0.89 -1.56
C LYS A 16 -10.61 -0.18 -1.52
N LEU A 17 -9.84 -0.22 -2.60
CA LEU A 17 -8.56 0.47 -2.74
C LEU A 17 -8.73 1.99 -2.62
N LEU A 18 -9.71 2.56 -3.33
CA LEU A 18 -10.04 3.97 -3.27
C LEU A 18 -10.56 4.40 -1.89
N SER A 19 -11.29 3.55 -1.17
CA SER A 19 -11.76 3.87 0.19
C SER A 19 -10.64 3.86 1.25
N SER A 20 -9.48 3.30 0.92
CA SER A 20 -8.41 3.12 1.90
C SER A 20 -7.65 4.43 2.17
N PRO A 21 -7.52 4.88 3.43
CA PRO A 21 -6.71 6.04 3.77
C PRO A 21 -5.23 5.85 3.39
N SER A 22 -4.71 4.62 3.47
CA SER A 22 -3.31 4.32 3.13
C SER A 22 -3.01 4.50 1.65
N PHE A 23 -3.98 4.21 0.78
CA PHE A 23 -3.85 4.41 -0.67
C PHE A 23 -3.66 5.89 -1.00
N HIS A 24 -4.48 6.77 -0.41
CA HIS A 24 -4.34 8.21 -0.57
C HIS A 24 -2.97 8.74 -0.11
N ARG A 25 -2.46 8.25 1.03
CA ARG A 25 -1.12 8.63 1.53
C ARG A 25 0.01 8.15 0.61
N ALA A 26 -0.14 6.96 0.03
CA ALA A 26 0.81 6.43 -0.95
C ALA A 26 0.83 7.27 -2.24
N VAL A 27 -0.35 7.59 -2.79
CA VAL A 27 -0.48 8.44 -3.99
C VAL A 27 0.12 9.82 -3.73
N GLN A 28 -0.13 10.43 -2.57
CA GLN A 28 0.50 11.70 -2.18
C GLN A 28 2.03 11.61 -2.18
N THR A 29 2.61 10.50 -1.71
CA THR A 29 4.06 10.30 -1.68
C THR A 29 4.64 10.13 -3.08
N ILE A 30 3.95 9.37 -3.95
CA ILE A 30 4.35 9.15 -5.34
C ILE A 30 4.24 10.46 -6.13
N HIS A 31 3.16 11.21 -5.96
CA HIS A 31 2.98 12.52 -6.57
C HIS A 31 4.13 13.46 -6.20
N LYS A 32 4.50 13.53 -4.91
CA LYS A 32 5.67 14.29 -4.47
C LYS A 32 6.96 13.82 -5.12
N ARG A 33 7.18 12.50 -5.25
CA ARG A 33 8.37 11.95 -5.92
C ARG A 33 8.42 12.30 -7.40
N ILE A 34 7.33 12.12 -8.13
CA ILE A 34 7.26 12.45 -9.57
C ILE A 34 7.42 13.95 -9.76
N TYR A 35 6.76 14.76 -8.95
CA TYR A 35 6.88 16.22 -9.01
C TYR A 35 8.33 16.67 -8.79
N ARG A 36 9.03 16.10 -7.80
CA ARG A 36 10.48 16.34 -7.56
C ARG A 36 11.36 15.93 -8.75
N LEU A 37 11.03 14.83 -9.43
CA LEU A 37 11.77 14.37 -10.61
C LEU A 37 11.55 15.27 -11.82
N GLN A 38 10.33 15.80 -11.99
CA GLN A 38 9.96 16.63 -13.14
C GLN A 38 10.35 18.10 -12.98
N HIS A 39 10.21 18.67 -11.77
CA HIS A 39 10.37 20.11 -11.53
C HIS A 39 11.62 20.45 -10.71
N GLY A 40 12.41 19.45 -10.31
CA GLY A 40 13.52 19.62 -9.37
C GLY A 40 13.04 19.76 -7.92
N THR A 41 13.97 19.84 -6.96
CA THR A 41 13.66 19.88 -5.53
C THR A 41 12.95 21.17 -5.13
N PRO A 42 11.68 21.14 -4.66
CA PRO A 42 11.04 22.33 -4.12
C PRO A 42 11.74 22.75 -2.82
N MET A 43 12.03 24.06 -2.70
CA MET A 43 12.72 24.66 -1.55
C MET A 43 11.98 24.50 -0.21
N GLU A 44 10.69 24.14 -0.23
CA GLU A 44 9.87 23.94 0.96
C GLU A 44 10.26 22.71 1.80
N GLU A 45 11.11 21.82 1.27
CA GLU A 45 11.61 20.65 1.99
C GLU A 45 12.81 20.91 2.93
N MET A 46 13.24 22.16 3.09
CA MET A 46 14.09 22.55 4.22
C MET A 46 13.34 22.64 5.56
N GLY A 47 12.01 22.50 5.57
CA GLY A 47 11.17 22.69 6.77
C GLY A 47 10.33 21.49 7.23
N GLY A 48 10.57 20.28 6.72
CA GLY A 48 9.82 19.08 7.11
C GLY A 48 10.78 17.98 7.54
N THR A 49 10.65 17.52 8.78
CA THR A 49 11.45 16.45 9.39
C THR A 49 11.78 15.37 8.38
N LYS A 50 13.06 15.30 7.99
CA LYS A 50 13.62 14.08 7.41
C LYS A 50 13.45 13.01 8.47
N ILE A 51 12.39 12.23 8.36
CA ILE A 51 12.25 10.97 9.08
C ILE A 51 13.28 10.05 8.43
N GLU A 52 14.54 10.24 8.78
CA GLU A 52 15.53 9.19 8.72
C GLU A 52 14.96 8.07 9.58
N LYS A 53 14.36 7.09 8.90
CA LYS A 53 13.81 5.88 9.50
C LYS A 53 14.97 5.04 10.01
N ASN A 54 15.57 5.46 11.13
CA ASN A 54 16.52 4.66 11.89
C ASN A 54 15.79 3.89 13.01
N GLY A 55 14.57 3.44 12.73
CA GLY A 55 13.73 2.67 13.64
C GLY A 55 13.15 1.45 12.91
N PRO A 56 12.80 0.38 13.64
CA PRO A 56 12.37 -0.89 13.06
C PRO A 56 11.25 -0.66 12.03
N SER A 57 11.49 -1.14 10.81
CA SER A 57 10.62 -0.86 9.67
C SER A 57 9.23 -1.47 9.93
N LEU A 58 8.24 -0.62 10.21
CA LEU A 58 6.84 -1.03 10.37
C LEU A 58 6.33 -1.87 9.18
N LEU A 59 6.87 -1.63 7.98
CA LEU A 59 6.57 -2.43 6.79
C LEU A 59 7.11 -3.87 6.88
N LYS A 60 8.26 -4.05 7.53
CA LYS A 60 8.83 -5.39 7.77
C LYS A 60 7.95 -6.18 8.73
N HIS A 61 7.59 -5.57 9.87
CA HIS A 61 6.69 -6.20 10.85
C HIS A 61 5.31 -6.51 10.27
N PHE A 62 4.72 -5.56 9.55
CA PHE A 62 3.43 -5.77 8.87
C PHE A 62 3.49 -6.91 7.83
N LYS A 63 4.58 -7.01 7.06
CA LYS A 63 4.79 -8.11 6.11
C LYS A 63 4.96 -9.45 6.82
N ASP A 64 5.69 -9.47 7.94
CA ASP A 64 5.94 -10.67 8.73
C ASP A 64 4.62 -11.17 9.34
N GLU A 65 3.79 -10.28 9.89
CA GLU A 65 2.45 -10.62 10.42
C GLU A 65 1.51 -11.17 9.34
N ILE A 66 1.46 -10.57 8.15
CA ILE A 66 0.64 -11.10 7.05
C ILE A 66 1.13 -12.49 6.62
N LYS A 67 2.45 -12.69 6.56
CA LYS A 67 3.03 -13.98 6.18
C LYS A 67 2.73 -15.04 7.24
N GLU A 68 2.76 -14.68 8.50
CA GLU A 68 2.42 -15.55 9.62
C GLU A 68 0.93 -15.93 9.58
N GLN A 69 0.03 -14.96 9.38
CA GLN A 69 -1.40 -15.20 9.21
C GLN A 69 -1.71 -16.11 8.02
N LEU A 70 -1.01 -15.93 6.89
CA LEU A 70 -1.15 -16.76 5.70
C LEU A 70 -0.63 -18.19 5.92
N LYS A 71 0.46 -18.35 6.68
CA LYS A 71 0.96 -19.68 7.08
C LYS A 71 0.04 -20.39 8.08
N THR A 72 -0.68 -19.65 8.92
CA THR A 72 -1.61 -20.21 9.91
C THR A 72 -2.97 -20.61 9.33
N LEU A 73 -3.22 -20.42 8.03
CA LEU A 73 -4.40 -21.01 7.40
C LEU A 73 -4.26 -22.54 7.47
N PRO A 74 -5.18 -23.24 8.16
CA PRO A 74 -5.07 -24.69 8.31
C PRO A 74 -5.16 -25.35 6.92
N PRO A 75 -4.38 -26.43 6.65
CA PRO A 75 -4.53 -27.16 5.41
C PRO A 75 -5.98 -27.60 5.30
N LYS A 76 -6.61 -27.25 4.17
CA LYS A 76 -7.98 -27.63 3.84
C LYS A 76 -8.07 -29.16 3.95
N ARG A 77 -8.66 -29.66 5.05
CA ARG A 77 -8.95 -31.09 5.20
C ARG A 77 -9.98 -31.46 4.13
N LEU A 78 -9.49 -32.02 3.03
CA LEU A 78 -10.32 -32.73 2.07
C LEU A 78 -10.77 -34.01 2.78
N ARG A 79 -12.04 -34.02 3.20
CA ARG A 79 -12.78 -35.25 3.51
C ARG A 79 -13.56 -35.65 2.26
#